data_AF-C7IYW8-F1
#
_entry.id   AF-C7IYW8-F1
#
_cell.length_a   1.000
_cell.length_b   1.000
_cell.length_c   1.000
_cell.angle_alpha   90.00
_cell.angle_beta   90.00
_cell.angle_gamma   90.00
#
_symmetry.space_group_name_H-M   'P 1'
#
loop_
_entity.id
_entity.type
_entity.pdbx_description
1 polymer ?
#
loop_
_entity_poly.entity_id
_entity_poly.type
_entity_poly.pdbx_seq_one_letter_code
_entity_poly.pdbx_strand_id
1 'polypeptide(L)'
;MAHRCLACRVPLCRQLALSVLARVGDAAMPDAMYGIGDDLTGWEILDLLDDDEMVCGEVPAYKERVDSLAARPGYGSAGKKLSIFTNYFGVSVNCPAIYLYKVSIHPEPKLGVTKKAVLSEIVKLHGERVFRNKIPVFDTRKSLYTAHALPIVSETFVIKLDDDEDKTRTKGVHEVTIQFYKRIDLQDLQSYHTRRNASQGAIQAIDAVVRVLLSSCLSAPGTIFSTKFGPIIDTQEGLEFWRGCYKGVRLSQFGPGLNIGCLKNMVFIGTHYIPAAPFYKPLPVVEFVAELLNRTDVNQLFSTEEYDKVEKALQGVFVETTHRTDKTIRYKIKGLSVVPLEDLMFAEGAKENFTTTVVDYFQKRYKYKLKYIYWPCLQCGSSRDIFLPMEVCKILPGQRYCRKLTTRQAAKLLKATCERPHIRKIAIMKVRNNCNVERCVEEFGIRVNGLPAIVCGRILPTPELKYHVSGNEKTCVPTGGRWNMINKS
;
A
#
# COMPACT_ATOMS: atom_id res chain seq x y z
N MET A 1 39.46 -15.67 -25.79
CA MET A 1 38.12 -16.28 -25.94
C MET A 1 37.22 -15.76 -24.84
N ALA A 2 36.46 -14.70 -25.14
CA ALA A 2 35.57 -14.03 -24.19
C ALA A 2 34.14 -14.17 -24.71
N HIS A 3 33.29 -14.90 -23.99
CA HIS A 3 31.85 -14.81 -24.17
C HIS A 3 31.27 -13.96 -23.04
N ARG A 4 30.90 -12.73 -23.40
CA ARG A 4 30.08 -11.83 -22.57
C ARG A 4 28.66 -12.38 -22.55
N CYS A 5 28.15 -12.69 -21.36
CA CYS A 5 26.74 -12.99 -21.16
C CYS A 5 26.04 -11.71 -20.70
N LEU A 6 25.37 -11.03 -21.64
CA LEU A 6 24.31 -10.07 -21.37
C LEU A 6 23.01 -10.85 -21.18
N ALA A 7 22.44 -10.87 -19.97
CA ALA A 7 21.00 -11.13 -19.78
C ALA A 7 20.52 -10.75 -18.37
N CYS A 8 19.36 -10.10 -18.33
CA CYS A 8 18.45 -9.88 -17.20
C CYS A 8 18.88 -8.86 -16.12
N ARG A 9 18.66 -7.58 -16.41
CA ARG A 9 18.49 -6.54 -15.38
C ARG A 9 17.00 -6.36 -15.05
N VAL A 10 16.75 -6.10 -13.76
CA VAL A 10 15.48 -5.68 -13.08
C VAL A 10 14.60 -6.86 -12.62
N PRO A 11 14.40 -7.08 -11.29
CA PRO A 11 14.19 -6.09 -10.23
C PRO A 11 15.12 -6.19 -9.00
N LEU A 12 16.32 -6.79 -9.12
CA LEU A 12 17.31 -6.80 -8.01
C LEU A 12 18.16 -5.51 -7.91
N CYS A 13 18.23 -4.69 -8.97
CA CYS A 13 19.12 -3.52 -9.01
C CYS A 13 18.63 -2.30 -8.20
N ARG A 14 17.34 -2.19 -7.86
CA ARG A 14 16.84 -1.03 -7.09
C ARG A 14 17.27 -1.06 -5.62
N GLN A 15 17.51 -2.24 -5.05
CA GLN A 15 17.86 -2.38 -3.64
C GLN A 15 19.36 -2.22 -3.36
N LEU A 16 20.21 -2.56 -4.33
CA LEU A 16 21.65 -2.31 -4.26
C LEU A 16 22.00 -0.83 -4.51
N ALA A 17 21.32 -0.16 -5.45
CA ALA A 17 21.60 1.25 -5.78
C ALA A 17 21.38 2.22 -4.59
N LEU A 18 20.32 2.02 -3.80
CA LEU A 18 20.05 2.87 -2.63
C LEU A 18 21.00 2.61 -1.45
N SER A 19 21.60 1.41 -1.38
CA SER A 19 22.58 1.09 -0.33
C SER A 19 24.00 1.59 -0.66
N VAL A 20 24.32 1.75 -1.94
CA VAL A 20 25.61 2.25 -2.42
C VAL A 20 25.64 3.78 -2.41
N LEU A 21 24.55 4.47 -2.77
CA LEU A 21 24.46 5.93 -2.73
C LEU A 21 24.48 6.53 -1.32
N ALA A 22 24.10 5.76 -0.29
CA ALA A 22 24.15 6.21 1.10
C ALA A 22 25.53 6.09 1.76
N ARG A 23 26.55 5.60 1.05
CA ARG A 23 27.93 5.42 1.58
C ARG A 23 29.02 6.18 0.83
N VAL A 24 28.68 6.86 -0.27
CA VAL A 24 29.61 7.74 -1.00
C VAL A 24 29.14 9.18 -0.78
N GLY A 25 29.20 9.64 0.47
CA GLY A 25 29.35 11.06 0.77
C GLY A 25 30.84 11.27 1.03
N ASP A 26 31.42 12.30 0.41
CA ASP A 26 32.85 12.66 0.38
C ASP A 26 33.71 11.97 -0.68
N ALA A 27 33.42 12.27 -1.95
CA ALA A 27 34.45 12.48 -2.97
C ALA A 27 33.85 13.33 -4.10
N ALA A 28 34.54 14.42 -4.46
CA ALA A 28 34.15 15.32 -5.55
C ALA A 28 33.92 14.55 -6.86
N MET A 29 32.78 14.79 -7.51
CA MET A 29 32.57 14.36 -8.90
C MET A 29 33.20 15.40 -9.84
N PRO A 30 33.95 14.97 -10.88
CA PRO A 30 34.53 15.88 -11.87
C PRO A 30 33.48 16.43 -12.83
N ASP A 31 33.69 17.69 -13.22
CA ASP A 31 32.97 18.46 -14.25
C ASP A 31 33.06 17.78 -15.62
N ALA A 32 32.09 16.93 -15.97
CA ALA A 32 31.87 16.49 -17.35
C ALA A 32 30.49 15.86 -17.53
N MET A 33 29.42 16.66 -17.42
CA MET A 33 28.13 16.45 -18.13
C MET A 33 27.30 17.76 -18.05
N TYR A 34 27.87 18.85 -18.55
CA TYR A 34 27.08 19.98 -19.04
C TYR A 34 26.92 19.78 -20.55
N GLY A 35 25.67 19.73 -21.01
CA GLY A 35 25.33 19.73 -22.44
C GLY A 35 24.46 18.55 -22.85
N ILE A 36 23.16 18.66 -22.61
CA ILE A 36 22.06 18.51 -23.58
C ILE A 36 20.83 19.16 -22.93
N GLY A 37 20.08 19.91 -23.73
CA GLY A 37 19.17 20.98 -23.34
C GLY A 37 18.01 20.63 -22.41
N ASP A 38 17.58 21.68 -21.73
CA ASP A 38 16.27 21.86 -21.12
C ASP A 38 15.14 21.50 -22.11
N ASP A 39 14.48 20.39 -21.86
CA ASP A 39 13.04 20.14 -22.01
C ASP A 39 12.81 18.63 -21.88
N LEU A 40 11.64 18.24 -21.36
CA LEU A 40 11.18 16.89 -21.00
C LEU A 40 11.35 16.52 -19.51
N THR A 41 10.24 16.69 -18.79
CA THR A 41 10.08 16.21 -17.42
C THR A 41 9.94 14.69 -17.40
N GLY A 42 10.53 14.02 -16.40
CA GLY A 42 10.55 12.56 -16.24
C GLY A 42 9.20 11.86 -15.98
N TRP A 43 8.09 12.42 -16.47
CA TRP A 43 6.75 11.87 -16.45
C TRP A 43 6.19 11.53 -17.84
N GLU A 44 6.81 11.94 -18.94
CA GLU A 44 6.34 11.61 -20.31
C GLU A 44 6.78 10.22 -20.81
N ILE A 45 7.53 9.44 -20.02
CA ILE A 45 7.96 8.07 -20.39
C ILE A 45 7.01 6.98 -19.86
N LEU A 46 5.95 7.34 -19.12
CA LEU A 46 5.00 6.37 -18.55
C LEU A 46 3.57 6.41 -19.12
N ASP A 47 3.26 7.33 -20.04
CA ASP A 47 1.92 7.48 -20.64
C ASP A 47 1.87 7.32 -22.18
N LEU A 48 2.90 6.73 -22.81
CA LEU A 48 2.90 6.44 -24.26
C LEU A 48 2.96 4.93 -24.59
N LEU A 49 2.17 4.11 -23.90
CA LEU A 49 1.99 2.70 -24.26
C LEU A 49 0.52 2.26 -24.16
N ASP A 50 -0.40 3.06 -24.68
CA ASP A 50 -1.67 2.56 -25.18
C ASP A 50 -2.02 3.36 -26.45
N ASP A 51 -2.29 2.62 -27.53
CA ASP A 51 -2.79 3.03 -28.85
C ASP A 51 -1.81 3.71 -29.83
N ASP A 52 -0.99 2.90 -30.52
CA ASP A 52 -0.70 3.13 -31.94
C ASP A 52 -0.40 1.79 -32.65
N GLU A 53 -1.14 1.53 -33.74
CA GLU A 53 -0.91 0.41 -34.66
C GLU A 53 0.48 0.51 -35.29
N MET A 54 1.47 -0.19 -34.73
CA MET A 54 2.71 -0.49 -35.43
C MET A 54 2.56 -1.78 -36.24
N VAL A 55 2.52 -1.62 -37.57
CA VAL A 55 2.75 -2.70 -38.53
C VAL A 55 4.15 -3.27 -38.29
N CYS A 56 4.23 -4.38 -37.56
CA CYS A 56 5.47 -5.11 -37.38
C CYS A 56 5.74 -5.96 -38.62
N GLY A 57 6.78 -5.61 -39.39
CA GLY A 57 7.43 -6.56 -40.28
C GLY A 57 7.87 -7.79 -39.50
N GLU A 58 7.66 -8.98 -40.08
CA GLU A 58 7.92 -10.26 -39.45
C GLU A 58 9.37 -10.40 -38.99
N VAL A 59 9.60 -10.33 -37.67
CA VAL A 59 10.83 -10.79 -37.04
C VAL A 59 10.59 -12.25 -36.63
N PRO A 60 11.40 -13.21 -37.11
CA PRO A 60 11.19 -14.62 -36.77
C PRO A 60 11.29 -14.80 -35.25
N ALA A 61 10.22 -15.34 -34.66
CA ALA A 61 10.12 -15.56 -33.23
C ALA A 61 11.06 -16.70 -32.78
N TYR A 62 12.31 -16.38 -32.48
CA TYR A 62 13.10 -17.18 -31.55
C TYR A 62 12.61 -16.88 -30.13
N LYS A 63 11.57 -17.60 -29.70
CA LYS A 63 11.23 -17.79 -28.28
C LYS A 63 11.45 -19.26 -27.95
N GLU A 64 12.71 -19.67 -27.77
CA GLU A 64 12.95 -20.82 -26.92
C GLU A 64 12.49 -20.44 -25.51
N ARG A 65 11.36 -21.02 -25.12
CA ARG A 65 10.87 -21.00 -23.75
C ARG A 65 11.88 -21.81 -22.94
N VAL A 66 12.69 -21.15 -22.10
CA VAL A 66 13.53 -21.86 -21.13
C VAL A 66 12.58 -22.58 -20.16
N ASP A 67 12.28 -23.84 -20.45
CA ASP A 67 11.14 -24.57 -19.87
C ASP A 67 11.30 -24.94 -18.39
N SER A 68 12.44 -24.66 -17.75
CA SER A 68 12.56 -24.80 -16.30
C SER A 68 13.72 -24.00 -15.72
N LEU A 69 13.50 -23.45 -14.52
CA LEU A 69 14.58 -22.91 -13.70
C LEU A 69 15.45 -24.08 -13.20
N ALA A 70 16.77 -23.91 -13.22
CA ALA A 70 17.69 -24.93 -12.72
C ALA A 70 17.38 -25.32 -11.27
N ALA A 71 17.32 -26.63 -11.00
CA ALA A 71 17.12 -27.14 -9.65
C ALA A 71 18.32 -26.77 -8.76
N ARG A 72 18.05 -26.53 -7.47
CA ARG A 72 19.11 -26.30 -6.47
C ARG A 72 20.02 -27.54 -6.42
N PRO A 73 21.33 -27.42 -6.71
CA PRO A 73 22.24 -28.57 -6.76
C PRO A 73 22.57 -29.13 -5.36
N GLY A 74 22.45 -28.32 -4.31
CA GLY A 74 22.71 -28.73 -2.93
C GLY A 74 22.69 -27.55 -1.95
N TYR A 75 23.11 -27.82 -0.71
CA TYR A 75 23.29 -26.79 0.33
C TYR A 75 24.77 -26.47 0.49
N GLY A 76 25.11 -25.18 0.54
CA GLY A 76 26.48 -24.76 0.79
C GLY A 76 26.98 -25.18 2.17
N SER A 77 28.25 -25.57 2.29
CA SER A 77 28.89 -26.00 3.53
C SER A 77 29.87 -24.98 4.11
N ALA A 78 30.48 -24.15 3.27
CA ALA A 78 31.55 -23.21 3.60
C ALA A 78 31.13 -22.05 4.51
N GLY A 79 32.03 -21.65 5.41
CA GLY A 79 31.86 -20.51 6.31
C GLY A 79 31.43 -20.88 7.73
N LYS A 80 31.50 -19.90 8.64
CA LYS A 80 31.14 -20.06 10.05
C LYS A 80 29.63 -20.07 10.22
N LYS A 81 29.09 -21.10 10.87
CA LYS A 81 27.65 -21.21 11.17
C LYS A 81 27.20 -20.16 12.20
N LEU A 82 25.97 -19.67 12.06
CA LEU A 82 25.29 -18.82 13.05
C LEU A 82 23.77 -19.04 13.02
N SER A 83 23.10 -18.70 14.11
CA SER A 83 21.63 -18.68 14.18
C SER A 83 21.10 -17.27 13.93
N ILE A 84 20.13 -17.15 13.03
CA ILE A 84 19.56 -15.87 12.61
C ILE A 84 18.05 -15.91 12.82
N PHE A 85 17.51 -14.89 13.48
CA PHE A 85 16.06 -14.67 13.48
C PHE A 85 15.64 -14.03 12.17
N THR A 86 14.58 -14.57 11.58
CA THR A 86 13.94 -13.97 10.41
C THR A 86 12.65 -13.27 10.79
N ASN A 87 12.07 -12.53 9.86
CA ASN A 87 10.73 -11.97 9.95
C ASN A 87 9.67 -12.87 9.30
N TYR A 88 9.98 -14.15 9.15
CA TYR A 88 9.04 -15.17 8.68
C TYR A 88 8.41 -15.89 9.87
N PHE A 89 7.10 -16.11 9.80
CA PHE A 89 6.35 -16.88 10.79
C PHE A 89 5.80 -18.13 10.11
N GLY A 90 6.08 -19.30 10.69
CA GLY A 90 5.62 -20.57 10.14
C GLY A 90 4.09 -20.65 10.16
N VAL A 91 3.50 -21.20 9.11
CA VAL A 91 2.04 -21.35 8.97
C VAL A 91 1.71 -22.81 8.73
N SER A 92 0.90 -23.37 9.62
CA SER A 92 0.29 -24.69 9.44
C SER A 92 -1.07 -24.55 8.77
N VAL A 93 -1.38 -25.42 7.82
CA VAL A 93 -2.64 -25.42 7.07
C VAL A 93 -3.29 -26.79 7.22
N ASN A 94 -4.42 -26.81 7.93
CA ASN A 94 -5.20 -28.02 8.23
C ASN A 94 -6.57 -27.93 7.54
N CYS A 95 -6.57 -27.59 6.26
CA CYS A 95 -7.76 -27.58 5.43
C CYS A 95 -7.50 -28.42 4.17
N PRO A 96 -8.40 -29.33 3.79
CA PRO A 96 -8.17 -30.23 2.66
C PRO A 96 -8.26 -29.51 1.32
N ALA A 97 -9.13 -28.50 1.19
CA ALA A 97 -9.33 -27.79 -0.08
C ALA A 97 -9.91 -26.39 0.14
N ILE A 98 -9.66 -25.50 -0.82
CA ILE A 98 -10.33 -24.20 -0.93
C ILE A 98 -11.24 -24.22 -2.15
N TYR A 99 -12.46 -23.72 -2.00
CA TYR A 99 -13.41 -23.60 -3.10
C TYR A 99 -13.41 -22.16 -3.59
N LEU A 100 -13.20 -21.99 -4.90
CA LEU A 100 -13.14 -20.70 -5.56
C LEU A 100 -14.41 -20.49 -6.40
N TYR A 101 -15.03 -19.33 -6.20
CA TYR A 101 -16.20 -18.85 -6.90
C TYR A 101 -15.88 -17.53 -7.61
N LYS A 102 -16.48 -17.34 -8.78
CA LYS A 102 -16.47 -16.07 -9.53
C LYS A 102 -17.64 -15.22 -9.08
N VAL A 103 -17.38 -13.93 -8.86
CA VAL A 103 -18.39 -12.94 -8.46
C VAL A 103 -18.50 -11.86 -9.53
N SER A 104 -19.72 -11.63 -9.98
CA SER A 104 -20.08 -10.53 -10.89
C SER A 104 -21.09 -9.62 -10.20
N ILE A 105 -20.93 -8.30 -10.30
CA ILE A 105 -21.81 -7.30 -9.67
C ILE A 105 -22.29 -6.34 -10.76
N HIS A 106 -23.60 -6.19 -10.91
CA HIS A 106 -24.24 -5.29 -11.86
C HIS A 106 -25.32 -4.43 -11.18
N PRO A 107 -25.38 -3.11 -11.41
CA PRO A 107 -24.34 -2.29 -12.05
C PRO A 107 -23.06 -2.27 -11.21
N GLU A 108 -21.93 -1.97 -11.85
CA GLU A 108 -20.66 -1.85 -11.12
C GLU A 108 -20.77 -0.73 -10.07
N PRO A 109 -20.36 -0.97 -8.80
CA PRO A 109 -20.53 0.03 -7.74
C PRO A 109 -19.85 1.36 -8.07
N LYS A 110 -20.59 2.46 -7.90
CA LYS A 110 -20.09 3.83 -8.09
C LYS A 110 -19.13 4.23 -6.95
N LEU A 111 -18.32 5.26 -7.18
CA LEU A 111 -17.36 5.81 -6.22
C LEU A 111 -18.04 6.09 -4.86
N GLY A 112 -17.66 5.36 -3.80
CA GLY A 112 -18.24 5.49 -2.45
C GLY A 112 -18.85 4.19 -1.90
N VAL A 113 -19.37 3.31 -2.76
CA VAL A 113 -19.82 1.95 -2.37
C VAL A 113 -18.74 0.95 -2.78
N THR A 114 -18.08 0.32 -1.81
CA THR A 114 -17.07 -0.70 -2.12
C THR A 114 -17.75 -2.02 -2.48
N LYS A 115 -17.18 -2.80 -3.42
CA LYS A 115 -17.60 -4.19 -3.68
C LYS A 115 -17.68 -5.01 -2.39
N LYS A 116 -16.81 -4.70 -1.41
CA LYS A 116 -16.82 -5.26 -0.06
C LYS A 116 -18.13 -4.99 0.68
N ALA A 117 -18.69 -3.78 0.62
CA ALA A 117 -19.96 -3.44 1.29
C ALA A 117 -21.14 -4.24 0.73
N VAL A 118 -21.25 -4.34 -0.60
CA VAL A 118 -22.28 -5.15 -1.27
C VAL A 118 -22.19 -6.61 -0.82
N LEU A 119 -20.97 -7.17 -0.80
CA LEU A 119 -20.75 -8.56 -0.42
C LEU A 119 -20.94 -8.81 1.07
N SER A 120 -20.62 -7.84 1.94
CA SER A 120 -20.94 -7.92 3.37
C SER A 120 -22.44 -8.01 3.59
N GLU A 121 -23.25 -7.28 2.82
CA GLU A 121 -24.71 -7.37 2.93
C GLU A 121 -25.23 -8.73 2.43
N ILE A 122 -24.63 -9.33 1.40
CA ILE A 122 -24.96 -10.69 0.94
C ILE A 122 -24.73 -11.72 2.06
N VAL A 123 -23.58 -11.64 2.74
CA VAL A 123 -23.27 -12.54 3.85
C VAL A 123 -24.22 -12.33 5.02
N LYS A 124 -24.70 -11.09 5.24
CA LYS A 124 -25.68 -10.78 6.29
C LYS A 124 -27.07 -11.32 5.96
N LEU A 125 -27.56 -11.13 4.73
CA LEU A 125 -28.91 -11.53 4.32
C LEU A 125 -29.03 -13.03 3.99
N HIS A 126 -27.97 -13.62 3.43
CA HIS A 126 -27.96 -15.02 2.95
C HIS A 126 -26.94 -15.89 3.68
N GLY A 127 -26.45 -15.43 4.83
CA GLY A 127 -25.43 -16.10 5.66
C GLY A 127 -25.79 -17.53 6.01
N GLU A 128 -27.00 -17.76 6.48
CA GLU A 128 -27.44 -19.09 6.91
C GLU A 128 -27.68 -20.04 5.72
N ARG A 129 -28.47 -19.59 4.73
CA ARG A 129 -28.86 -20.41 3.58
C ARG A 129 -27.68 -20.78 2.68
N VAL A 130 -26.87 -19.79 2.31
CA VAL A 130 -25.79 -19.97 1.31
C VAL A 130 -24.47 -20.25 2.00
N PHE A 131 -24.10 -19.44 3.00
CA PHE A 131 -22.79 -19.54 3.63
C PHE A 131 -22.76 -20.46 4.84
N ARG A 132 -23.91 -20.99 5.29
CA ARG A 132 -24.03 -21.81 6.53
C ARG A 132 -23.35 -21.15 7.74
N ASN A 133 -23.50 -19.83 7.85
CA ASN A 133 -22.85 -18.97 8.85
C ASN A 133 -21.31 -19.04 8.86
N LYS A 134 -20.70 -19.46 7.73
CA LYS A 134 -19.26 -19.45 7.52
C LYS A 134 -18.81 -18.12 6.90
N ILE A 135 -17.53 -17.79 7.08
CA ILE A 135 -16.95 -16.53 6.64
C ILE A 135 -16.30 -16.72 5.26
N PRO A 136 -16.90 -16.21 4.17
CA PRO A 136 -16.26 -16.23 2.87
C PRO A 136 -15.21 -15.13 2.75
N VAL A 137 -14.25 -15.30 1.85
CA VAL A 137 -13.10 -14.42 1.69
C VAL A 137 -13.06 -13.87 0.27
N PHE A 138 -13.17 -12.55 0.11
CA PHE A 138 -13.27 -11.90 -1.20
C PHE A 138 -12.02 -11.08 -1.57
N ASP A 139 -11.45 -11.30 -2.76
CA ASP A 139 -10.24 -10.62 -3.24
C ASP A 139 -10.42 -9.15 -3.66
N THR A 140 -11.55 -8.55 -3.31
CA THR A 140 -12.01 -7.20 -3.69
C THR A 140 -12.18 -6.96 -5.19
N ARG A 141 -11.97 -7.98 -6.04
CA ARG A 141 -12.08 -7.91 -7.50
C ARG A 141 -13.25 -8.74 -8.00
N LYS A 142 -13.05 -10.04 -8.20
CA LYS A 142 -13.98 -10.97 -8.88
C LYS A 142 -13.95 -12.39 -8.28
N SER A 143 -13.19 -12.61 -7.20
CA SER A 143 -12.96 -13.96 -6.67
C SER A 143 -13.40 -14.07 -5.22
N LEU A 144 -14.17 -15.10 -4.92
CA LEU A 144 -14.64 -15.45 -3.58
C LEU A 144 -14.11 -16.85 -3.21
N TYR A 145 -13.50 -16.96 -2.04
CA TYR A 145 -12.90 -18.18 -1.52
C TYR A 145 -13.65 -18.65 -0.28
N THR A 146 -13.88 -19.95 -0.18
CA THR A 146 -14.49 -20.57 1.01
C THR A 146 -13.74 -21.84 1.39
N ALA A 147 -13.75 -22.17 2.69
CA ALA A 147 -13.16 -23.42 3.20
C ALA A 147 -14.03 -24.65 2.87
N HIS A 148 -15.32 -24.45 2.65
CA HIS A 148 -16.31 -25.49 2.37
C HIS A 148 -17.08 -25.17 1.09
N ALA A 149 -17.56 -26.20 0.40
CA ALA A 149 -18.41 -26.03 -0.76
C ALA A 149 -19.73 -25.36 -0.35
N LEU A 150 -20.09 -24.27 -1.01
CA LEU A 150 -21.41 -23.66 -0.90
C LEU A 150 -22.46 -24.59 -1.56
N PRO A 151 -23.71 -24.60 -1.06
CA PRO A 151 -24.81 -25.39 -1.61
C PRO A 151 -25.39 -24.78 -2.90
N ILE A 152 -24.54 -24.16 -3.73
CA ILE A 152 -24.89 -23.48 -4.98
C ILE A 152 -23.83 -23.76 -6.04
N VAL A 153 -24.28 -23.95 -7.29
CA VAL A 153 -23.38 -23.98 -8.47
C VAL A 153 -23.33 -22.60 -9.12
N SER A 154 -24.47 -21.94 -9.28
CA SER A 154 -24.56 -20.53 -9.66
C SER A 154 -25.87 -19.96 -9.14
N GLU A 155 -25.83 -18.80 -8.49
CA GLU A 155 -27.04 -18.10 -8.03
C GLU A 155 -26.84 -16.58 -8.11
N THR A 156 -27.91 -15.86 -8.43
CA THR A 156 -27.94 -14.39 -8.49
C THR A 156 -28.78 -13.83 -7.36
N PHE A 157 -28.23 -12.86 -6.65
CA PHE A 157 -28.80 -12.20 -5.49
C PHE A 157 -29.09 -10.74 -5.82
N VAL A 158 -30.25 -10.24 -5.39
CA VAL A 158 -30.61 -8.82 -5.53
C VAL A 158 -30.41 -8.14 -4.19
N ILE A 159 -29.42 -7.26 -4.10
CA ILE A 159 -29.00 -6.62 -2.84
C ILE A 159 -29.36 -5.15 -2.89
N LYS A 160 -30.12 -4.74 -1.88
CA LYS A 160 -30.47 -3.34 -1.65
C LYS A 160 -29.58 -2.83 -0.52
N LEU A 161 -28.76 -1.83 -0.81
CA LEU A 161 -28.01 -1.12 0.21
C LEU A 161 -28.84 0.08 0.67
N ASP A 162 -29.30 0.04 1.92
CA ASP A 162 -30.00 1.14 2.58
C ASP A 162 -29.01 2.19 3.11
N ASP A 163 -29.53 3.38 3.48
CA ASP A 163 -28.74 4.47 4.04
C ASP A 163 -27.98 3.99 5.30
N ASP A 164 -26.66 4.14 5.32
CA ASP A 164 -25.99 4.52 6.57
C ASP A 164 -26.32 6.00 6.82
N GLU A 165 -26.50 6.41 8.08
CA GLU A 165 -26.65 7.82 8.45
C GLU A 165 -25.56 8.73 7.83
N ASP A 166 -24.40 8.14 7.54
CA ASP A 166 -23.35 8.67 6.67
C ASP A 166 -23.70 8.51 5.17
N LYS A 167 -24.41 9.52 4.62
CA LYS A 167 -24.84 9.71 3.21
C LYS A 167 -23.73 9.75 2.15
N THR A 168 -22.79 8.80 2.21
CA THR A 168 -21.71 8.54 1.25
C THR A 168 -21.97 7.31 0.39
N ARG A 169 -22.90 6.44 0.80
CA ARG A 169 -23.37 5.29 0.02
C ARG A 169 -24.53 5.77 -0.84
N THR A 170 -24.40 5.63 -2.16
CA THR A 170 -25.52 5.89 -3.07
C THR A 170 -26.50 4.73 -2.95
N LYS A 171 -27.81 5.05 -2.89
CA LYS A 171 -28.88 4.06 -3.11
C LYS A 171 -28.56 3.26 -4.38
N GLY A 172 -28.54 1.95 -4.26
CA GLY A 172 -28.22 1.07 -5.37
C GLY A 172 -28.80 -0.32 -5.13
N VAL A 173 -29.60 -0.77 -6.09
CA VAL A 173 -29.93 -2.18 -6.23
C VAL A 173 -28.79 -2.80 -7.03
N HIS A 174 -28.14 -3.80 -6.46
CA HIS A 174 -27.05 -4.53 -7.10
C HIS A 174 -27.46 -5.99 -7.28
N GLU A 175 -27.41 -6.46 -8.52
CA GLU A 175 -27.46 -7.87 -8.84
C GLU A 175 -26.07 -8.47 -8.71
N VAL A 176 -25.93 -9.48 -7.86
CA VAL A 176 -24.67 -10.16 -7.60
C VAL A 176 -24.80 -11.63 -7.94
N THR A 177 -24.02 -12.09 -8.90
CA THR A 177 -23.96 -13.51 -9.27
C THR A 177 -22.74 -14.15 -8.64
N ILE A 178 -22.94 -15.25 -7.91
CA ILE A 178 -21.89 -16.10 -7.36
C ILE A 178 -21.93 -17.44 -8.10
N GLN A 179 -20.85 -17.77 -8.81
CA GLN A 179 -20.74 -18.99 -9.61
C GLN A 179 -19.53 -19.82 -9.18
N PHE A 180 -19.72 -21.11 -8.95
CA PHE A 180 -18.64 -22.06 -8.68
C PHE A 180 -17.67 -22.10 -9.86
N TYR A 181 -16.38 -22.01 -9.55
CA TYR A 181 -15.33 -22.03 -10.57
C TYR A 181 -14.43 -23.25 -10.43
N LYS A 182 -13.78 -23.46 -9.27
CA LYS A 182 -12.93 -24.64 -9.05
C LYS A 182 -12.74 -25.01 -7.59
N ARG A 183 -12.50 -26.30 -7.34
CA ARG A 183 -11.94 -26.81 -6.07
C ARG A 183 -10.43 -26.85 -6.18
N ILE A 184 -9.75 -26.27 -5.20
CA ILE A 184 -8.28 -26.21 -5.12
C ILE A 184 -7.84 -27.13 -3.98
N ASP A 185 -7.28 -28.27 -4.34
CA ASP A 185 -6.76 -29.21 -3.34
C ASP A 185 -5.51 -28.64 -2.66
N LEU A 186 -5.46 -28.73 -1.33
CA LEU A 186 -4.34 -28.26 -0.53
C LEU A 186 -3.47 -29.41 0.01
N GLN A 187 -3.84 -30.67 -0.21
CA GLN A 187 -3.06 -31.83 0.22
C GLN A 187 -1.65 -31.82 -0.40
N ASP A 188 -1.52 -31.37 -1.65
CA ASP A 188 -0.23 -31.25 -2.33
C ASP A 188 0.75 -30.31 -1.60
N LEU A 189 0.24 -29.27 -0.94
CA LEU A 189 1.08 -28.35 -0.15
C LEU A 189 1.70 -29.04 1.07
N GLN A 190 1.03 -30.05 1.63
CA GLN A 190 1.54 -30.84 2.75
C GLN A 190 2.73 -31.71 2.30
N SER A 191 2.73 -32.14 1.03
CA SER A 191 3.80 -32.98 0.44
C SER A 191 4.96 -32.19 -0.19
N TYR A 192 4.88 -30.85 -0.26
CA TYR A 192 5.87 -30.01 -0.95
C TYR A 192 7.30 -30.19 -0.43
N HIS A 193 7.48 -30.42 0.88
CA HIS A 193 8.81 -30.67 1.46
C HIS A 193 9.49 -31.90 0.85
N THR A 194 8.71 -32.92 0.52
CA THR A 194 9.20 -34.20 0.00
C THR A 194 9.23 -34.20 -1.53
N ARG A 195 8.17 -33.72 -2.19
CA ARG A 195 7.99 -33.84 -3.64
C ARG A 195 8.45 -32.63 -4.46
N ARG A 196 8.68 -31.48 -3.82
CA ARG A 196 9.03 -30.19 -4.47
C ARG A 196 8.06 -29.72 -5.57
N ASN A 197 6.90 -30.37 -5.67
CA ASN A 197 5.82 -30.03 -6.60
C ASN A 197 4.66 -29.50 -5.76
N ALA A 198 4.42 -28.18 -5.82
CA ALA A 198 3.22 -27.56 -5.28
C ALA A 198 2.43 -26.96 -6.43
N SER A 199 1.11 -27.18 -6.42
CA SER A 199 0.20 -26.48 -7.30
C SER A 199 0.35 -24.96 -7.10
N GLN A 200 0.77 -24.25 -8.13
CA GLN A 200 0.81 -22.78 -8.12
C GLN A 200 -0.54 -22.17 -7.75
N GLY A 201 -1.64 -22.84 -8.15
CA GLY A 201 -3.01 -22.46 -7.79
C GLY A 201 -3.30 -22.57 -6.29
N ALA A 202 -2.78 -23.58 -5.59
CA ALA A 202 -2.94 -23.73 -4.15
C ALA A 202 -2.20 -22.63 -3.38
N ILE A 203 -0.98 -22.27 -3.82
CA ILE A 203 -0.21 -21.17 -3.23
C ILE A 203 -0.94 -19.84 -3.41
N GLN A 204 -1.42 -19.56 -4.62
CA GLN A 204 -2.15 -18.32 -4.92
C GLN A 204 -3.45 -18.23 -4.12
N ALA A 205 -4.17 -19.33 -3.94
CA ALA A 205 -5.39 -19.36 -3.14
C ALA A 205 -5.12 -19.04 -1.67
N ILE A 206 -4.11 -19.66 -1.06
CA ILE A 206 -3.74 -19.36 0.34
C ILE A 206 -3.22 -17.93 0.47
N ASP A 207 -2.37 -17.47 -0.46
CA ASP A 207 -1.88 -16.10 -0.46
C ASP A 207 -3.03 -15.09 -0.58
N ALA A 208 -4.00 -15.33 -1.47
CA ALA A 208 -5.20 -14.50 -1.59
C ALA A 208 -6.04 -14.51 -0.31
N VAL A 209 -6.33 -15.69 0.24
CA VAL A 209 -7.13 -15.85 1.46
C VAL A 209 -6.47 -15.13 2.64
N VAL A 210 -5.18 -15.39 2.87
CA VAL A 210 -4.40 -14.76 3.93
C VAL A 210 -4.37 -13.24 3.72
N ARG A 211 -4.07 -12.74 2.52
CA ARG A 211 -4.08 -11.29 2.25
C ARG A 211 -5.42 -10.65 2.56
N VAL A 212 -6.52 -11.24 2.09
CA VAL A 212 -7.85 -10.67 2.30
C VAL A 212 -8.25 -10.67 3.77
N LEU A 213 -8.01 -11.78 4.49
CA LEU A 213 -8.31 -11.88 5.92
C LEU A 213 -7.49 -10.89 6.75
N LEU A 214 -6.29 -10.56 6.28
CA LEU A 214 -5.46 -9.52 6.87
C LEU A 214 -5.93 -8.11 6.50
N SER A 215 -6.45 -7.93 5.28
CA SER A 215 -7.04 -6.68 4.78
C SER A 215 -8.43 -6.42 5.37
N SER A 216 -9.23 -7.43 5.72
CA SER A 216 -10.57 -7.27 6.30
C SER A 216 -10.53 -6.61 7.66
N CYS A 217 -9.45 -6.83 8.41
CA CYS A 217 -9.18 -6.14 9.67
C CYS A 217 -8.80 -4.67 9.47
N LEU A 218 -8.27 -4.26 8.30
CA LEU A 218 -7.46 -3.03 8.18
C LEU A 218 -7.48 -2.30 6.79
N SER A 219 -8.50 -2.51 5.95
CA SER A 219 -8.94 -1.64 4.83
C SER A 219 -7.98 -1.32 3.65
N ALA A 220 -7.10 -2.24 3.19
CA ALA A 220 -6.49 -2.15 1.84
C ALA A 220 -5.76 -3.44 1.40
N PRO A 221 -5.65 -3.75 0.09
CA PRO A 221 -4.75 -4.80 -0.42
C PRO A 221 -3.28 -4.37 -0.37
N GLY A 222 -2.38 -5.29 -0.03
CA GLY A 222 -0.93 -5.05 0.00
C GLY A 222 -0.41 -4.59 1.36
N THR A 223 0.43 -3.55 1.39
CA THR A 223 0.94 -2.97 2.63
C THR A 223 -0.18 -2.24 3.35
N ILE A 224 -0.45 -2.66 4.58
CA ILE A 224 -1.48 -2.06 5.42
C ILE A 224 -0.84 -0.99 6.30
N PHE A 225 -1.46 0.17 6.46
CA PHE A 225 -1.00 1.21 7.39
C PHE A 225 -2.02 1.42 8.51
N SER A 226 -1.55 1.60 9.74
CA SER A 226 -2.43 1.81 10.88
C SER A 226 -1.73 2.56 12.01
N THR A 227 -2.47 3.45 12.65
CA THR A 227 -2.07 4.09 13.92
C THR A 227 -1.88 3.08 15.05
N LYS A 228 -2.43 1.86 14.93
CA LYS A 228 -2.25 0.77 15.92
C LYS A 228 -0.89 0.06 15.79
N PHE A 229 -0.11 0.31 14.74
CA PHE A 229 1.16 -0.38 14.47
C PHE A 229 2.38 0.28 15.12
N GLY A 230 2.20 1.44 15.76
CA GLY A 230 3.24 2.12 16.51
C GLY A 230 2.91 3.59 16.69
N PRO A 231 3.87 4.39 17.19
CA PRO A 231 3.66 5.83 17.37
C PRO A 231 3.41 6.50 16.02
N ILE A 232 2.49 7.45 16.01
CA ILE A 232 2.30 8.39 14.91
C ILE A 232 3.48 9.36 14.94
N ILE A 233 4.11 9.58 13.79
CA ILE A 233 5.23 10.51 13.66
C ILE A 233 4.69 11.78 13.01
N ASP A 234 4.60 12.85 13.80
CA ASP A 234 4.21 14.16 13.28
C ASP A 234 5.36 14.77 12.46
N THR A 235 5.07 15.10 11.20
CA THR A 235 6.06 15.68 10.29
C THR A 235 5.96 17.18 10.19
N GLN A 236 4.91 17.76 10.76
CA GLN A 236 4.39 19.11 10.52
C GLN A 236 3.90 19.26 9.08
N GLU A 237 3.42 20.46 8.71
CA GLU A 237 2.84 20.78 7.40
C GLU A 237 1.61 19.91 7.09
N GLY A 238 0.79 19.61 8.11
CA GLY A 238 -0.48 18.91 7.92
C GLY A 238 -0.38 17.41 7.63
N LEU A 239 0.82 16.82 7.70
CA LEU A 239 1.05 15.39 7.48
C LEU A 239 1.53 14.67 8.74
N GLU A 240 1.17 13.40 8.81
CA GLU A 240 1.64 12.45 9.81
C GLU A 240 2.03 11.13 9.15
N PHE A 241 3.04 10.45 9.68
CA PHE A 241 3.46 9.14 9.17
C PHE A 241 2.89 8.01 10.01
N TRP A 242 2.26 7.05 9.32
CA TRP A 242 1.74 5.84 9.93
C TRP A 242 2.67 4.69 9.62
N ARG A 243 2.92 3.84 10.62
CA ARG A 243 3.60 2.56 10.40
C ARG A 243 2.68 1.60 9.67
N GLY A 244 3.30 0.76 8.86
CA GLY A 244 2.63 -0.24 8.08
C GLY A 244 3.10 -1.65 8.35
N CYS A 245 2.38 -2.60 7.79
CA CYS A 245 2.67 -4.01 7.84
C CYS A 245 2.52 -4.54 6.42
N TYR A 246 3.64 -4.90 5.80
CA TYR A 246 3.59 -5.71 4.59
C TYR A 246 3.41 -7.16 4.99
N LYS A 247 2.49 -7.86 4.33
CA LYS A 247 2.25 -9.29 4.56
C LYS A 247 2.19 -9.99 3.22
N GLY A 248 2.87 -11.13 3.12
CA GLY A 248 2.83 -11.97 1.93
C GLY A 248 3.11 -13.41 2.29
N VAL A 249 2.48 -14.32 1.56
CA VAL A 249 2.67 -15.74 1.74
C VAL A 249 3.78 -16.25 0.82
N ARG A 250 4.75 -16.99 1.38
CA ARG A 250 5.87 -17.58 0.63
C ARG A 250 6.02 -19.06 0.99
N LEU A 251 6.30 -19.89 -0.01
CA LEU A 251 6.78 -21.24 0.22
C LEU A 251 8.27 -21.22 0.57
N SER A 252 8.71 -22.08 1.49
CA SER A 252 10.12 -22.26 1.79
C SER A 252 10.46 -23.72 2.09
N GLN A 253 11.72 -24.08 1.79
CA GLN A 253 12.35 -25.35 2.09
C GLN A 253 13.14 -25.21 3.40
N PHE A 254 12.51 -25.23 4.57
CA PHE A 254 13.25 -25.34 5.82
C PHE A 254 13.57 -26.81 6.12
N GLY A 255 14.86 -27.11 6.24
CA GLY A 255 15.40 -28.46 6.33
C GLY A 255 15.43 -29.07 7.73
N PRO A 256 15.83 -30.35 7.84
CA PRO A 256 15.73 -31.23 9.03
C PRO A 256 16.67 -30.89 10.21
N GLY A 257 17.10 -29.63 10.35
CA GLY A 257 18.02 -29.18 11.41
C GLY A 257 17.40 -28.26 12.46
N LEU A 258 16.09 -27.99 12.39
CA LEU A 258 15.35 -27.34 13.48
C LEU A 258 14.63 -28.42 14.27
N ASN A 259 15.02 -28.57 15.53
CA ASN A 259 14.36 -29.45 16.49
C ASN A 259 12.98 -28.86 16.83
N ILE A 260 11.98 -29.07 15.96
CA ILE A 260 10.58 -28.72 16.23
C ILE A 260 9.69 -29.81 15.63
N GLY A 261 9.31 -30.79 16.47
CA GLY A 261 8.40 -31.89 16.14
C GLY A 261 6.95 -31.48 15.80
N CYS A 262 6.69 -30.26 15.34
CA CYS A 262 5.33 -29.75 15.10
C CYS A 262 5.15 -28.95 13.79
N LEU A 263 6.12 -28.90 12.88
CA LEU A 263 6.02 -28.09 11.65
C LEU A 263 6.05 -28.95 10.39
N LYS A 264 5.10 -29.89 10.30
CA LYS A 264 4.57 -30.32 9.00
C LYS A 264 3.73 -29.15 8.48
N ASN A 265 3.87 -28.80 7.19
CA ASN A 265 3.22 -27.66 6.51
C ASN A 265 3.94 -26.33 6.80
N MET A 266 4.78 -25.85 5.87
CA MET A 266 5.46 -24.55 6.03
C MET A 266 5.21 -23.65 4.82
N VAL A 267 4.01 -23.09 4.83
CA VAL A 267 3.73 -21.79 4.25
C VAL A 267 4.29 -20.75 5.24
N PHE A 268 4.86 -19.63 4.79
CA PHE A 268 5.28 -18.55 5.70
C PHE A 268 4.56 -17.26 5.38
N ILE A 269 4.15 -16.55 6.42
CA ILE A 269 3.78 -15.13 6.30
C ILE A 269 5.03 -14.33 6.64
N GLY A 270 5.58 -13.65 5.64
CA GLY A 270 6.66 -12.70 5.84
C GLY A 270 6.09 -11.33 6.20
N THR A 271 6.44 -10.81 7.38
CA THR A 271 6.30 -9.38 7.67
C THR A 271 7.56 -8.68 7.16
N HIS A 272 7.67 -8.54 5.83
CA HIS A 272 8.94 -8.24 5.18
C HIS A 272 9.59 -6.93 5.65
N TYR A 273 8.81 -5.96 6.09
CA TYR A 273 9.26 -4.70 6.66
C TYR A 273 8.08 -3.97 7.33
N ILE A 274 8.38 -3.01 8.23
CA ILE A 274 7.42 -2.02 8.71
C ILE A 274 7.66 -0.75 7.88
N PRO A 275 6.94 -0.56 6.76
CA PRO A 275 6.97 0.73 6.07
C PRO A 275 6.47 1.82 6.99
N ALA A 276 6.83 3.05 6.70
CA ALA A 276 6.02 4.19 7.11
C ALA A 276 5.56 4.91 5.85
N ALA A 277 4.33 5.41 5.86
CA ALA A 277 3.78 6.19 4.77
C ALA A 277 3.09 7.44 5.31
N PRO A 278 3.05 8.51 4.50
CA PRO A 278 2.37 9.73 4.85
C PRO A 278 0.86 9.65 4.69
N PHE A 279 0.19 10.25 5.66
CA PHE A 279 -1.24 10.45 5.73
C PHE A 279 -1.52 11.91 6.07
N TYR A 280 -2.64 12.43 5.56
CA TYR A 280 -3.13 13.74 6.00
C TYR A 280 -3.57 13.66 7.46
N LYS A 281 -3.17 14.65 8.26
CA LYS A 281 -3.71 14.80 9.60
C LYS A 281 -5.21 15.12 9.51
N PRO A 282 -6.05 14.55 10.39
CA PRO A 282 -7.49 14.81 10.40
C PRO A 282 -7.84 16.15 11.07
N LEU A 283 -7.31 17.24 10.53
CA LEU A 283 -7.44 18.60 11.04
C LEU A 283 -8.59 19.36 10.37
N PRO A 284 -9.17 20.39 11.02
CA PRO A 284 -9.88 21.46 10.33
C PRO A 284 -9.03 22.00 9.18
N VAL A 285 -9.65 22.29 8.03
CA VAL A 285 -8.91 22.71 6.84
C VAL A 285 -8.14 24.01 7.10
N VAL A 286 -8.70 24.91 7.89
CA VAL A 286 -8.02 26.15 8.31
C VAL A 286 -6.72 25.89 9.08
N GLU A 287 -6.71 24.90 9.99
CA GLU A 287 -5.51 24.52 10.75
C GLU A 287 -4.48 23.83 9.85
N PHE A 288 -4.93 23.00 8.91
CA PHE A 288 -4.05 22.38 7.92
C PHE A 288 -3.33 23.44 7.06
N VAL A 289 -4.06 24.44 6.57
CA VAL A 289 -3.50 25.53 5.77
C VAL A 289 -2.56 26.38 6.60
N ALA A 290 -2.91 26.69 7.85
CA ALA A 290 -2.04 27.39 8.79
C ALA A 290 -0.71 26.64 9.01
N GLU A 291 -0.74 25.31 9.22
CA GLU A 291 0.48 24.49 9.34
C GLU A 291 1.29 24.45 8.03
N LEU A 292 0.63 24.38 6.87
CA LEU A 292 1.28 24.27 5.56
C LEU A 292 2.00 25.55 5.15
N LEU A 293 1.37 26.70 5.44
CA LEU A 293 1.91 28.03 5.14
C LEU A 293 2.73 28.61 6.30
N ASN A 294 2.72 27.95 7.47
CA ASN A 294 3.31 28.46 8.71
C ASN A 294 2.76 29.86 9.06
N ARG A 295 1.44 30.00 8.97
CA ARG A 295 0.73 31.28 9.06
C ARG A 295 -0.24 31.29 10.24
N THR A 296 -0.31 32.42 10.94
CA THR A 296 -1.22 32.65 12.07
C THR A 296 -2.28 33.70 11.77
N ASP A 297 -2.09 34.54 10.75
CA ASP A 297 -3.01 35.63 10.41
C ASP A 297 -4.15 35.16 9.49
N VAL A 298 -5.38 35.47 9.90
CA VAL A 298 -6.64 35.07 9.27
C VAL A 298 -7.16 36.10 8.24
N ASN A 299 -6.60 37.33 8.22
CA ASN A 299 -7.19 38.47 7.49
C ASN A 299 -6.38 38.98 6.29
N GLN A 300 -5.55 38.14 5.67
CA GLN A 300 -4.75 38.55 4.51
C GLN A 300 -4.99 37.59 3.34
N LEU A 301 -5.02 38.14 2.13
CA LEU A 301 -5.11 37.38 0.87
C LEU A 301 -3.93 36.41 0.73
N PHE A 302 -4.13 35.33 -0.01
CA PHE A 302 -3.02 34.45 -0.38
C PHE A 302 -2.21 35.10 -1.48
N SER A 303 -0.88 34.97 -1.42
CA SER A 303 -0.05 35.19 -2.60
C SER A 303 -0.32 34.09 -3.65
N THR A 304 0.07 34.32 -4.89
CA THR A 304 -0.04 33.30 -5.96
C THR A 304 0.68 31.99 -5.58
N GLU A 305 1.85 32.09 -4.95
CA GLU A 305 2.62 30.92 -4.51
C GLU A 305 1.91 30.16 -3.37
N GLU A 306 1.30 30.88 -2.43
CA GLU A 306 0.53 30.29 -1.33
C GLU A 306 -0.71 29.58 -1.87
N TYR A 307 -1.45 30.23 -2.79
CA TYR A 307 -2.61 29.65 -3.45
C TYR A 307 -2.25 28.32 -4.13
N ASP A 308 -1.22 28.33 -4.99
CA ASP A 308 -0.76 27.15 -5.72
C ASP A 308 -0.35 26.02 -4.77
N LYS A 309 0.33 26.37 -3.67
CA LYS A 309 0.78 25.39 -2.67
C LYS A 309 -0.40 24.75 -1.94
N VAL A 310 -1.40 25.54 -1.55
CA VAL A 310 -2.60 25.03 -0.86
C VAL A 310 -3.49 24.22 -1.80
N GLU A 311 -3.70 24.70 -3.03
CA GLU A 311 -4.49 24.00 -4.04
C GLU A 311 -3.87 22.64 -4.37
N LYS A 312 -2.56 22.63 -4.67
CA LYS A 312 -1.81 21.38 -4.89
C LYS A 312 -1.82 20.47 -3.68
N ALA A 313 -1.92 20.97 -2.46
CA ALA A 313 -1.99 20.12 -1.26
C ALA A 313 -3.38 19.51 -1.07
N LEU A 314 -4.45 20.29 -1.24
CA LEU A 314 -5.83 19.88 -0.92
C LEU A 314 -6.59 19.24 -2.09
N GLN A 315 -6.17 19.45 -3.33
CA GLN A 315 -6.85 18.86 -4.48
C GLN A 315 -6.91 17.33 -4.37
N GLY A 316 -8.11 16.78 -4.53
CA GLY A 316 -8.40 15.36 -4.44
C GLY A 316 -8.58 14.82 -3.02
N VAL A 317 -8.35 15.63 -1.99
CA VAL A 317 -8.58 15.28 -0.58
C VAL A 317 -10.07 15.31 -0.27
N PHE A 318 -10.52 14.34 0.53
CA PHE A 318 -11.86 14.29 1.05
C PHE A 318 -11.98 15.05 2.37
N VAL A 319 -13.06 15.82 2.51
CA VAL A 319 -13.40 16.57 3.70
C VAL A 319 -14.83 16.27 4.13
N GLU A 320 -15.12 16.49 5.41
CA GLU A 320 -16.48 16.53 5.96
C GLU A 320 -16.85 17.94 6.41
N THR A 321 -18.12 18.29 6.24
CA THR A 321 -18.66 19.59 6.65
C THR A 321 -19.03 19.59 8.13
N THR A 322 -18.71 20.69 8.83
CA THR A 322 -18.91 20.84 10.28
C THR A 322 -19.94 21.91 10.68
N HIS A 323 -20.45 22.70 9.73
CA HIS A 323 -21.42 23.79 10.01
C HIS A 323 -22.85 23.32 10.33
N ARG A 324 -23.12 22.02 10.20
CA ARG A 324 -24.44 21.42 10.44
C ARG A 324 -24.35 20.39 11.56
N THR A 325 -25.28 20.45 12.50
CA THR A 325 -25.40 19.48 13.59
C THR A 325 -26.29 18.30 13.24
N ASP A 326 -27.17 18.46 12.24
CA ASP A 326 -28.15 17.45 11.83
C ASP A 326 -27.61 16.44 10.82
N LYS A 327 -26.55 16.80 10.10
CA LYS A 327 -25.96 15.94 9.06
C LYS A 327 -24.49 16.27 8.82
N THR A 328 -23.67 15.24 8.78
CA THR A 328 -22.31 15.29 8.25
C THR A 328 -22.32 14.93 6.76
N ILE A 329 -21.77 15.81 5.91
CA ILE A 329 -21.68 15.56 4.46
C ILE A 329 -20.21 15.50 4.08
N ARG A 330 -19.84 14.51 3.26
CA ARG A 330 -18.46 14.34 2.77
C ARG A 330 -18.35 14.79 1.31
N TYR A 331 -17.28 15.49 1.00
CA TYR A 331 -16.98 15.99 -0.35
C TYR A 331 -15.53 15.69 -0.73
N LYS A 332 -15.27 15.51 -2.02
CA LYS A 332 -13.92 15.49 -2.58
C LYS A 332 -13.60 16.87 -3.15
N ILE A 333 -12.50 17.46 -2.71
CA ILE A 333 -12.03 18.76 -3.19
C ILE A 333 -11.55 18.62 -4.64
N LYS A 334 -12.05 19.47 -5.54
CA LYS A 334 -11.59 19.59 -6.92
C LYS A 334 -10.49 20.63 -7.10
N GLY A 335 -10.59 21.72 -6.36
CA GLY A 335 -9.69 22.87 -6.44
C GLY A 335 -10.12 23.95 -5.45
N LEU A 336 -9.59 25.15 -5.62
CA LEU A 336 -9.96 26.34 -4.85
C LEU A 336 -10.69 27.35 -5.73
N SER A 337 -11.43 28.28 -5.13
CA SER A 337 -12.00 29.41 -5.86
C SER A 337 -10.91 30.41 -6.24
N VAL A 338 -10.98 30.94 -7.46
CA VAL A 338 -10.04 31.94 -7.97
C VAL A 338 -10.13 33.27 -7.21
N VAL A 339 -11.34 33.62 -6.72
CA VAL A 339 -11.58 34.82 -5.93
C VAL A 339 -11.73 34.49 -4.43
N PRO A 340 -11.47 35.47 -3.53
CA PRO A 340 -11.71 35.33 -2.10
C PRO A 340 -13.18 35.05 -1.77
N LEU A 341 -13.44 34.54 -0.57
CA LEU A 341 -14.78 34.16 -0.13
C LEU A 341 -15.76 35.34 -0.09
N GLU A 342 -15.29 36.54 0.24
CA GLU A 342 -16.12 37.76 0.28
C GLU A 342 -16.70 38.14 -1.10
N ASP A 343 -15.91 37.95 -2.15
CA ASP A 343 -16.28 38.29 -3.54
C ASP A 343 -16.94 37.12 -4.27
N LEU A 344 -16.90 35.92 -3.70
CA LEU A 344 -17.38 34.70 -4.35
C LEU A 344 -18.90 34.63 -4.37
N MET A 345 -19.48 34.83 -5.55
CA MET A 345 -20.90 34.68 -5.82
C MET A 345 -21.25 33.31 -6.42
N PHE A 346 -22.43 32.81 -6.10
CA PHE A 346 -22.99 31.60 -6.70
C PHE A 346 -24.51 31.71 -6.85
N ALA A 347 -25.08 30.90 -7.75
CA ALA A 347 -26.53 30.83 -7.95
C ALA A 347 -27.18 29.95 -6.85
N GLU A 348 -28.13 30.52 -6.11
CA GLU A 348 -28.83 29.84 -5.02
C GLU A 348 -29.98 28.96 -5.56
N GLY A 349 -29.74 27.65 -5.61
CA GLY A 349 -30.73 26.65 -6.02
C GLY A 349 -30.72 26.33 -7.52
N ALA A 350 -31.82 25.77 -8.04
CA ALA A 350 -31.95 25.45 -9.46
C ALA A 350 -32.48 26.63 -10.31
N LYS A 351 -32.67 27.80 -9.70
CA LYS A 351 -33.16 29.02 -10.35
C LYS A 351 -31.97 29.96 -10.52
N GLU A 352 -31.48 30.10 -11.74
CA GLU A 352 -30.27 30.87 -12.08
C GLU A 352 -30.38 32.38 -11.78
N ASN A 353 -31.58 32.89 -11.48
CA ASN A 353 -31.84 34.33 -11.31
C ASN A 353 -31.54 34.89 -9.91
N PHE A 354 -31.16 34.06 -8.94
CA PHE A 354 -30.82 34.52 -7.58
C PHE A 354 -29.34 34.22 -7.28
N THR A 355 -28.49 35.23 -7.41
CA THR A 355 -27.08 35.16 -7.02
C THR A 355 -26.90 35.74 -5.62
N THR A 356 -26.13 35.06 -4.78
CA THR A 356 -25.71 35.54 -3.45
C THR A 356 -24.24 35.24 -3.23
N THR A 357 -23.58 36.00 -2.36
CA THR A 357 -22.22 35.66 -1.92
C THR A 357 -22.26 34.45 -0.99
N VAL A 358 -21.17 33.70 -0.93
CA VAL A 358 -21.04 32.57 0.02
C VAL A 358 -21.11 33.07 1.47
N VAL A 359 -20.52 34.23 1.76
CA VAL A 359 -20.58 34.85 3.09
C VAL A 359 -22.02 35.14 3.53
N ASP A 360 -22.80 35.80 2.68
CA ASP A 360 -24.19 36.12 2.96
C ASP A 360 -25.06 34.88 3.11
N TYR A 361 -24.83 33.88 2.26
CA TYR A 361 -25.57 32.63 2.33
C TYR A 361 -25.35 31.94 3.68
N PHE A 362 -24.11 31.79 4.14
CA PHE A 362 -23.81 31.17 5.42
C PHE A 362 -24.36 31.96 6.61
N GLN A 363 -24.29 33.29 6.56
CA GLN A 363 -24.87 34.14 7.59
C GLN A 363 -26.41 34.05 7.62
N LYS A 364 -27.08 34.06 6.47
CA LYS A 364 -28.55 34.03 6.39
C LYS A 364 -29.10 32.64 6.72
N ARG A 365 -28.56 31.59 6.10
CA ARG A 365 -29.07 30.20 6.12
C ARG A 365 -28.68 29.41 7.36
N TYR A 366 -27.45 29.59 7.83
CA TYR A 366 -26.87 28.83 8.95
C TYR A 366 -26.59 29.68 10.18
N LYS A 367 -26.82 31.00 10.12
CA LYS A 367 -26.48 31.95 11.21
C LYS A 367 -25.00 31.85 11.60
N TYR A 368 -24.14 31.55 10.62
CA TYR A 368 -22.72 31.32 10.83
C TYR A 368 -21.92 32.50 10.26
N LYS A 369 -21.26 33.26 11.15
CA LYS A 369 -20.39 34.38 10.76
C LYS A 369 -18.99 33.87 10.44
N LEU A 370 -18.66 33.82 9.16
CA LEU A 370 -17.36 33.39 8.66
C LEU A 370 -16.27 34.41 9.01
N LYS A 371 -15.10 33.91 9.41
CA LYS A 371 -13.94 34.72 9.82
C LYS A 371 -12.91 34.86 8.71
N TYR A 372 -12.68 33.77 7.97
CA TYR A 372 -11.63 33.68 6.94
C TYR A 372 -12.15 34.17 5.58
N ILE A 373 -12.69 35.39 5.51
CA ILE A 373 -13.39 35.90 4.33
C ILE A 373 -12.45 36.26 3.16
N TYR A 374 -11.18 36.56 3.46
CA TYR A 374 -10.14 36.83 2.46
C TYR A 374 -9.47 35.56 1.93
N TRP A 375 -9.82 34.39 2.45
CA TRP A 375 -9.26 33.12 1.99
C TRP A 375 -10.10 32.58 0.83
N PRO A 376 -9.50 31.78 -0.08
CA PRO A 376 -10.25 31.11 -1.12
C PRO A 376 -11.20 30.06 -0.52
N CYS A 377 -12.25 29.74 -1.27
CA CYS A 377 -13.23 28.73 -0.95
C CYS A 377 -12.80 27.36 -1.51
N LEU A 378 -13.19 26.26 -0.86
CA LEU A 378 -13.01 24.93 -1.45
C LEU A 378 -14.08 24.71 -2.52
N GLN A 379 -13.65 24.32 -3.72
CA GLN A 379 -14.55 23.93 -4.81
C GLN A 379 -14.71 22.41 -4.84
N CYS A 380 -15.96 21.96 -4.78
CA CYS A 380 -16.38 20.56 -4.68
C CYS A 380 -17.52 20.25 -5.67
N GLY A 381 -18.01 19.00 -5.67
CA GLY A 381 -19.15 18.56 -6.50
C GLY A 381 -18.71 18.08 -7.88
N SER A 382 -19.50 17.26 -8.58
CA SER A 382 -19.12 16.69 -9.89
C SER A 382 -19.71 17.48 -11.06
N SER A 383 -21.04 17.55 -11.14
CA SER A 383 -21.79 18.21 -12.23
C SER A 383 -22.10 19.69 -11.97
N ARG A 384 -22.15 20.09 -10.70
CA ARG A 384 -22.33 21.48 -10.28
C ARG A 384 -21.26 21.81 -9.25
N ASP A 385 -20.77 23.03 -9.31
CA ASP A 385 -19.82 23.52 -8.33
C ASP A 385 -20.51 23.75 -6.99
N ILE A 386 -19.87 23.23 -5.95
CA ILE A 386 -20.27 23.38 -4.56
C ILE A 386 -19.13 24.13 -3.86
N PHE A 387 -19.41 25.33 -3.38
CA PHE A 387 -18.45 26.16 -2.68
C PHE A 387 -18.56 25.95 -1.17
N LEU A 388 -17.47 25.51 -0.54
CA LEU A 388 -17.40 25.24 0.89
C LEU A 388 -16.29 26.08 1.53
N PRO A 389 -16.61 27.02 2.45
CA PRO A 389 -15.60 27.73 3.20
C PRO A 389 -14.67 26.76 3.95
N MET A 390 -13.36 27.04 3.98
CA MET A 390 -12.39 26.19 4.67
C MET A 390 -12.70 26.06 6.16
N GLU A 391 -13.25 27.10 6.79
CA GLU A 391 -13.61 27.15 8.21
C GLU A 391 -14.65 26.08 8.61
N VAL A 392 -15.47 25.64 7.66
CA VAL A 392 -16.56 24.68 7.92
C VAL A 392 -16.25 23.27 7.41
N CYS A 393 -14.96 22.98 7.17
CA CYS A 393 -14.51 21.71 6.62
C CYS A 393 -13.40 21.09 7.49
N LYS A 394 -13.44 19.76 7.63
CA LYS A 394 -12.41 18.97 8.30
C LYS A 394 -11.91 17.87 7.37
N ILE A 395 -10.60 17.67 7.32
CA ILE A 395 -9.97 16.60 6.54
C ILE A 395 -10.33 15.24 7.15
N LEU A 396 -10.79 14.31 6.30
CA LEU A 396 -11.09 12.96 6.77
C LEU A 396 -9.83 12.18 7.16
N PRO A 397 -9.87 11.37 8.24
CA PRO A 397 -8.74 10.54 8.65
C PRO A 397 -8.45 9.42 7.64
N GLY A 398 -7.22 8.90 7.69
CA GLY A 398 -6.83 7.70 6.93
C GLY A 398 -6.60 7.93 5.44
N GLN A 399 -6.54 9.17 4.99
CA GLN A 399 -6.22 9.53 3.61
C GLN A 399 -4.71 9.54 3.40
N ARG A 400 -4.22 8.65 2.53
CA ARG A 400 -2.81 8.56 2.20
C ARG A 400 -2.36 9.74 1.34
N TYR A 401 -1.22 10.33 1.68
CA TYR A 401 -0.55 11.32 0.85
C TYR A 401 0.32 10.61 -0.20
N CYS A 402 0.10 10.88 -1.48
CA CYS A 402 0.82 10.20 -2.57
C CYS A 402 1.73 11.12 -3.38
N ARG A 403 1.84 12.40 -3.01
CA ARG A 403 2.71 13.37 -3.69
C ARG A 403 4.13 13.34 -3.11
N LYS A 404 5.04 14.05 -3.78
CA LYS A 404 6.45 14.18 -3.35
C LYS A 404 6.51 14.89 -1.99
N LEU A 405 7.21 14.28 -1.04
CA LEU A 405 7.49 14.90 0.27
C LEU A 405 8.53 16.00 0.14
N THR A 406 8.45 17.00 1.02
CA THR A 406 9.52 18.01 1.16
C THR A 406 10.79 17.36 1.73
N THR A 407 11.95 17.97 1.51
CA THR A 407 13.24 17.48 2.05
C THR A 407 13.18 17.33 3.57
N ARG A 408 12.50 18.26 4.27
CA ARG A 408 12.30 18.23 5.72
C ARG A 408 11.44 17.03 6.16
N GLN A 409 10.31 16.82 5.49
CA GLN A 409 9.43 15.67 5.76
C GLN A 409 10.15 14.33 5.47
N ALA A 410 10.86 14.24 4.35
CA ALA A 410 11.63 13.05 3.98
C ALA A 410 12.75 12.75 4.99
N ALA A 411 13.48 13.76 5.45
CA ALA A 411 14.51 13.59 6.48
C ALA A 411 13.92 13.11 7.82
N LYS A 412 12.77 13.66 8.25
CA LYS A 412 12.06 13.18 9.45
C LYS A 412 11.61 11.72 9.28
N LEU A 413 11.11 11.34 8.11
CA LEU A 413 10.70 9.97 7.79
C LEU A 413 11.88 9.01 7.94
N LEU A 414 13.00 9.35 7.30
CA LEU A 414 14.22 8.55 7.32
C LEU A 414 14.75 8.40 8.74
N LYS A 415 14.82 9.50 9.50
CA LYS A 415 15.27 9.48 10.89
C LYS A 415 14.37 8.58 11.77
N ALA A 416 13.06 8.67 11.60
CA ALA A 416 12.11 7.91 12.41
C ALA A 416 12.01 6.42 12.00
N THR A 417 12.35 6.09 10.74
CA THR A 417 12.30 4.70 10.23
C THR A 417 13.65 3.98 10.26
N CYS A 418 14.76 4.69 10.46
CA CYS A 418 16.10 4.11 10.56
C CYS A 418 16.33 3.45 11.94
N GLU A 419 15.75 2.26 12.11
CA GLU A 419 15.84 1.50 13.36
C GLU A 419 16.89 0.39 13.30
N ARG A 420 17.57 0.17 14.44
CA ARG A 420 18.46 -0.98 14.62
C ARG A 420 17.67 -2.31 14.56
N PRO A 421 18.26 -3.41 14.08
CA PRO A 421 17.54 -4.69 13.89
C PRO A 421 16.79 -5.21 15.13
N HIS A 422 17.33 -5.03 16.34
CA HIS A 422 16.67 -5.49 17.57
C HIS A 422 15.41 -4.68 17.91
N ILE A 423 15.43 -3.36 17.71
CA ILE A 423 14.24 -2.50 17.86
C ILE A 423 13.19 -2.87 16.81
N ARG A 424 13.63 -3.05 15.55
CA ARG A 424 12.74 -3.48 14.46
C ARG A 424 12.10 -4.84 14.74
N LYS A 425 12.83 -5.79 15.32
CA LYS A 425 12.29 -7.10 15.75
C LYS A 425 11.14 -6.92 16.75
N ILE A 426 11.32 -6.07 17.77
CA ILE A 426 10.28 -5.77 18.77
C ILE A 426 9.04 -5.17 18.10
N ALA A 427 9.23 -4.21 17.19
CA ALA A 427 8.14 -3.59 16.45
C ALA A 427 7.37 -4.61 15.59
N ILE A 428 8.07 -5.52 14.89
CA ILE A 428 7.42 -6.58 14.09
C ILE A 428 6.58 -7.50 14.99
N MET A 429 7.09 -7.89 16.15
CA MET A 429 6.34 -8.71 17.11
C MET A 429 5.09 -8.00 17.64
N LYS A 430 5.18 -6.70 17.93
CA LYS A 430 4.03 -5.88 18.34
C LYS A 430 2.97 -5.81 17.25
N VAL A 431 3.36 -5.53 16.01
CA VAL A 431 2.45 -5.49 14.86
C VAL A 431 1.77 -6.84 14.64
N ARG A 432 2.52 -7.95 14.76
CA ARG A 432 1.97 -9.31 14.67
C ARG A 432 0.88 -9.52 15.72
N ASN A 433 1.14 -9.21 16.99
CA ASN A 433 0.16 -9.40 18.07
C ASN A 433 -1.09 -8.53 17.89
N ASN A 434 -0.93 -7.31 17.34
CA ASN A 434 -2.06 -6.41 17.07
C ASN A 434 -2.89 -6.84 15.85
N CYS A 435 -2.31 -7.61 14.94
CA CYS A 435 -3.03 -8.23 13.84
C CYS A 435 -3.65 -9.53 14.36
N ASN A 436 -4.92 -9.52 14.78
CA ASN A 436 -5.64 -10.73 15.20
C ASN A 436 -5.92 -11.64 13.99
N VAL A 437 -4.85 -12.20 13.41
CA VAL A 437 -4.88 -13.02 12.19
C VAL A 437 -5.67 -14.30 12.46
N GLU A 438 -5.51 -14.86 13.65
CA GLU A 438 -6.01 -16.18 14.06
C GLU A 438 -7.53 -16.28 13.92
N ARG A 439 -8.30 -15.33 14.47
CA ARG A 439 -9.76 -15.32 14.37
C ARG A 439 -10.28 -15.28 12.93
N CYS A 440 -9.52 -14.70 12.00
CA CYS A 440 -9.91 -14.56 10.61
C CYS A 440 -9.57 -15.80 9.78
N VAL A 441 -8.52 -16.54 10.13
CA VAL A 441 -7.97 -17.65 9.31
C VAL A 441 -8.34 -19.04 9.83
N GLU A 442 -8.94 -19.14 11.02
CA GLU A 442 -9.37 -20.39 11.66
C GLU A 442 -10.34 -21.22 10.81
N GLU A 443 -11.29 -20.59 10.13
CA GLU A 443 -12.25 -21.27 9.24
C GLU A 443 -11.54 -22.02 8.10
N PHE A 444 -10.38 -21.53 7.66
CA PHE A 444 -9.53 -22.17 6.65
C PHE A 444 -8.51 -23.14 7.26
N GLY A 445 -8.63 -23.48 8.55
CA GLY A 445 -7.71 -24.36 9.26
C GLY A 445 -6.27 -23.84 9.29
N ILE A 446 -6.06 -22.54 9.08
CA ILE A 446 -4.74 -21.92 9.03
C ILE A 446 -4.35 -21.50 10.44
N ARG A 447 -3.13 -21.80 10.88
CA ARG A 447 -2.58 -21.30 12.14
C ARG A 447 -1.17 -20.76 11.93
N VAL A 448 -0.88 -19.61 12.53
CA VAL A 448 0.39 -18.89 12.36
C VAL A 448 1.20 -18.96 13.65
N ASN A 449 2.44 -19.43 13.58
CA ASN A 449 3.31 -19.58 14.74
C ASN A 449 3.57 -18.22 15.43
N GLY A 450 3.48 -18.24 16.77
CA GLY A 450 3.82 -17.18 17.73
C GLY A 450 5.16 -16.50 17.50
N LEU A 451 6.15 -17.30 17.10
CA LEU A 451 7.55 -16.93 17.12
C LEU A 451 8.14 -16.82 15.71
N PRO A 452 9.10 -15.92 15.50
CA PRO A 452 9.82 -15.82 14.25
C PRO A 452 10.65 -17.09 14.00
N ALA A 453 10.74 -17.49 12.73
CA ALA A 453 11.56 -18.61 12.33
C ALA A 453 13.05 -18.31 12.56
N ILE A 454 13.73 -19.25 13.20
CA ILE A 454 15.18 -19.27 13.38
C ILE A 454 15.78 -20.08 12.24
N VAL A 455 16.84 -19.56 11.62
CA VAL A 455 17.51 -20.19 10.48
C VAL A 455 19.00 -20.28 10.73
N CYS A 456 19.63 -21.36 10.25
CA CYS A 456 21.08 -21.49 10.30
C CYS A 456 21.69 -20.75 9.10
N GLY A 457 22.33 -19.61 9.36
CA GLY A 457 23.11 -18.87 8.39
C GLY A 457 24.57 -19.28 8.38
N ARG A 458 25.34 -18.74 7.43
CA ARG A 458 26.80 -18.88 7.36
C ARG A 458 27.45 -17.55 7.03
N ILE A 459 28.53 -17.20 7.74
CA ILE A 459 29.43 -16.10 7.37
C ILE A 459 30.51 -16.70 6.49
N LEU A 460 30.50 -16.31 5.22
CA LEU A 460 31.52 -16.72 4.24
C LEU A 460 32.87 -16.10 4.60
N PRO A 461 33.99 -16.77 4.29
CA PRO A 461 35.31 -16.18 4.45
C PRO A 461 35.43 -14.93 3.58
N THR A 462 36.04 -13.88 4.11
CA THR A 462 36.31 -12.67 3.34
C THR A 462 37.39 -12.98 2.29
N PRO A 463 37.18 -12.63 1.01
CA PRO A 463 38.24 -12.74 0.01
C PRO A 463 39.37 -11.75 0.30
N GLU A 464 40.59 -12.13 -0.07
CA GLU A 464 41.74 -11.23 -0.07
C GLU A 464 41.67 -10.29 -1.28
N LEU A 465 41.90 -9.00 -1.05
CA LEU A 465 42.04 -7.99 -2.10
C LEU A 465 43.52 -7.81 -2.42
N LYS A 466 43.87 -7.88 -3.70
CA LYS A 466 45.22 -7.59 -4.20
C LYS A 466 45.27 -6.20 -4.81
N TYR A 467 46.29 -5.43 -4.44
CA TYR A 467 46.55 -4.09 -4.91
C TYR A 467 47.80 -4.04 -5.80
N HIS A 468 48.04 -2.90 -6.43
CA HIS A 468 49.20 -2.73 -7.29
C HIS A 468 50.51 -2.87 -6.49
N VAL A 469 51.55 -3.39 -7.15
CA VAL A 469 52.83 -3.72 -6.50
C VAL A 469 53.63 -2.50 -6.03
N SER A 470 53.30 -1.31 -6.54
CA SER A 470 53.89 -0.03 -6.14
C SER A 470 53.43 0.45 -4.77
N GLY A 471 52.33 -0.08 -4.26
CA GLY A 471 51.76 0.31 -2.97
C GLY A 471 52.53 -0.29 -1.82
N ASN A 472 52.55 0.42 -0.68
CA ASN A 472 53.15 -0.08 0.56
C ASN A 472 52.44 -1.34 1.07
N GLU A 473 51.12 -1.42 0.90
CA GLU A 473 50.30 -2.61 1.18
C GLU A 473 49.83 -3.27 -0.13
N LYS A 474 50.35 -4.47 -0.41
CA LYS A 474 50.06 -5.23 -1.64
C LYS A 474 48.80 -6.08 -1.53
N THR A 475 48.40 -6.45 -0.32
CA THR A 475 47.16 -7.18 -0.07
C THR A 475 46.44 -6.66 1.17
N CYS A 476 45.13 -6.85 1.20
CA CYS A 476 44.29 -6.51 2.34
C CYS A 476 43.17 -7.54 2.48
N VAL A 477 42.87 -7.98 3.70
CA VAL A 477 41.67 -8.77 4.00
C VAL A 477 40.63 -7.86 4.66
N PRO A 478 39.52 -7.52 3.98
CA PRO A 478 38.49 -6.65 4.54
C PRO A 478 37.91 -7.16 5.87
N THR A 479 37.67 -6.24 6.81
CA THR A 479 37.02 -6.56 8.07
C THR A 479 35.61 -5.97 8.09
N GLY A 480 34.62 -6.78 8.50
CA GLY A 480 33.21 -6.34 8.53
C GLY A 480 32.64 -5.88 7.18
N GLY A 481 33.23 -6.35 6.07
CA GLY A 481 32.87 -5.92 4.72
C GLY A 481 33.29 -4.48 4.38
N ARG A 482 34.35 -3.96 5.03
CA ARG A 482 34.91 -2.63 4.81
C ARG A 482 36.41 -2.72 4.53
N TRP A 483 36.88 -1.82 3.67
CA TRP A 483 38.30 -1.60 3.36
C TRP A 483 38.49 -0.12 2.99
N ASN A 484 39.74 0.34 2.93
CA ASN A 484 40.10 1.68 2.45
C ASN A 484 41.36 1.59 1.57
N MET A 485 41.71 2.69 0.91
CA MET A 485 42.88 2.80 0.03
C MET A 485 44.15 3.32 0.72
N ILE A 486 44.10 3.48 2.05
CA ILE A 486 45.25 4.00 2.80
C ILE A 486 46.43 3.06 2.58
N ASN A 487 47.57 3.61 2.12
CA ASN A 487 48.82 2.91 1.82
C ASN A 487 48.76 1.88 0.66
N LYS A 488 47.75 1.92 -0.20
CA LYS A 488 47.50 0.95 -1.27
C LYS A 488 47.48 1.64 -2.64
N SER A 489 48.65 2.07 -3.13
CA SER A 489 48.83 2.84 -4.38
C SER A 489 49.17 1.96 -5.58
#